data_AF-A0A3A8N9H7-F1
#
_entry.id   AF-A0A3A8N9H7-F1
#
_cell.length_a   1.000
_cell.length_b   1.000
_cell.length_c   1.000
_cell.angle_alpha   90.00
_cell.angle_beta   90.00
_cell.angle_gamma   90.00
#
_symmetry.space_group_name_H-M   'P 1'
#
loop_
_entity.id
_entity.type
_entity.pdbx_description
1 polymer ?
#
loop_
_entity_poly.entity_id
_entity_poly.type
_entity_poly.pdbx_seq_one_letter_code
_entity_poly.pdbx_strand_id
1 'polypeptide(L)'
;MARYGTGGRWRLAATLTASVGLLPSAVRADEARATCTATLSGRRVVVRPEARAFVSPELDRLVRLGMAGKLEVQLTLWRRRPLWFDARLDGAQLTQVLAFTRAGYLLDGRPLAEGVATLELERVAWTLEDRPEPGDRFVVQVEVRLQVVTAASLGRVAAWLTQGTPAGTEPDGRSGLTATLLRSVAEDLAQGATARCEVLRPP
;
A
#
# COMPACT_ATOMS: atom_id res chain seq x y z
N MET A 1 -55.98 -22.62 -56.50
CA MET A 1 -56.44 -24.01 -56.23
C MET A 1 -55.23 -24.92 -56.15
N ALA A 2 -55.39 -26.06 -55.45
CA ALA A 2 -54.41 -27.12 -55.14
C ALA A 2 -53.51 -26.90 -53.90
N ARG A 3 -53.97 -27.47 -52.79
CA ARG A 3 -53.20 -27.88 -51.61
C ARG A 3 -52.65 -29.30 -51.83
N TYR A 4 -51.44 -29.57 -51.37
CA TYR A 4 -50.92 -30.84 -50.81
C TYR A 4 -49.62 -30.45 -50.10
N GLY A 5 -49.29 -30.85 -48.87
CA GLY A 5 -49.78 -31.93 -48.05
C GLY A 5 -48.56 -32.66 -47.46
N THR A 6 -48.20 -32.30 -46.22
CA THR A 6 -47.63 -33.14 -45.14
C THR A 6 -46.35 -33.97 -45.37
N GLY A 7 -45.41 -33.83 -44.43
CA GLY A 7 -44.61 -34.97 -43.95
C GLY A 7 -43.19 -34.60 -43.53
N GLY A 8 -42.87 -34.71 -42.24
CA GLY A 8 -41.47 -34.65 -41.80
C GLY A 8 -41.25 -34.26 -40.34
N ARG A 9 -41.73 -35.09 -39.40
CA ARG A 9 -41.29 -35.06 -38.00
C ARG A 9 -39.80 -35.42 -37.96
N TRP A 10 -38.91 -34.48 -37.62
CA TRP A 10 -37.59 -34.82 -37.08
C TRP A 10 -37.37 -34.04 -35.78
N ARG A 11 -37.53 -34.78 -34.68
CA ARG A 11 -37.06 -34.37 -33.36
C ARG A 11 -35.54 -34.54 -33.37
N LEU A 12 -34.80 -33.45 -33.20
CA LEU A 12 -33.41 -33.51 -32.79
C LEU A 12 -33.29 -32.82 -31.43
N ALA A 13 -33.19 -33.68 -30.43
CA ALA A 13 -32.73 -33.38 -29.10
C ALA A 13 -31.21 -33.12 -29.14
N ALA A 14 -30.77 -32.03 -28.50
CA ALA A 14 -29.42 -31.77 -28.02
C ALA A 14 -29.41 -30.30 -27.54
N THR A 15 -28.91 -29.89 -26.39
CA THR A 15 -28.17 -30.50 -25.29
C THR A 15 -28.25 -29.46 -24.17
N LEU A 16 -28.66 -29.86 -22.96
CA LEU A 16 -28.58 -29.00 -21.77
C LEU A 16 -27.11 -28.87 -21.37
N THR A 17 -26.46 -27.79 -21.77
CA THR A 17 -25.17 -27.40 -21.20
C THR A 17 -25.42 -26.83 -19.81
N ALA A 18 -25.22 -27.68 -18.81
CA ALA A 18 -25.08 -27.26 -17.42
C ALA A 18 -23.83 -26.37 -17.32
N SER A 19 -24.05 -25.06 -17.35
CA SER A 19 -23.04 -24.09 -16.95
C SER A 19 -22.90 -24.19 -15.44
N VAL A 20 -21.98 -25.05 -14.97
CA VAL A 20 -21.45 -24.97 -13.62
C VAL A 20 -20.69 -23.65 -13.56
N GLY A 21 -21.40 -22.59 -13.12
CA GLY A 21 -20.81 -21.32 -12.78
C GLY A 21 -19.77 -21.57 -11.70
N LEU A 22 -18.50 -21.51 -12.10
CA LEU A 22 -17.38 -21.27 -11.20
C LEU A 22 -17.68 -19.94 -10.50
N LEU A 23 -18.36 -20.01 -9.35
CA LEU A 23 -18.38 -18.93 -8.39
C LEU A 23 -16.91 -18.67 -8.05
N PRO A 24 -16.32 -17.52 -8.40
CA PRO A 24 -15.01 -17.18 -7.88
C PRO A 24 -15.19 -17.11 -6.37
N SER A 25 -14.57 -18.07 -5.67
CA SER A 25 -14.46 -18.06 -4.23
C SER A 25 -13.87 -16.72 -3.83
N ALA A 26 -14.71 -15.84 -3.29
CA ALA A 26 -14.32 -14.57 -2.71
C ALA A 26 -13.59 -14.79 -1.37
N VAL A 27 -12.64 -15.72 -1.34
CA VAL A 27 -11.59 -15.73 -0.33
C VAL A 27 -10.57 -14.70 -0.81
N ARG A 28 -10.95 -13.42 -0.72
CA ARG A 28 -9.96 -12.35 -0.65
C ARG A 28 -9.26 -12.57 0.67
N ALA A 29 -8.12 -13.27 0.62
CA ALA A 29 -7.14 -13.19 1.67
C ALA A 29 -6.93 -11.69 2.00
N ASP A 30 -6.77 -11.41 3.28
CA ASP A 30 -6.60 -10.07 3.83
C ASP A 30 -5.21 -9.53 3.43
N GLU A 31 -5.05 -9.26 2.15
CA GLU A 31 -3.83 -8.73 1.56
C GLU A 31 -3.68 -7.27 1.98
N ALA A 32 -2.45 -6.84 2.29
CA ALA A 32 -2.16 -5.45 2.62
C ALA A 32 -2.67 -4.52 1.51
N ARG A 33 -3.41 -3.50 1.93
CA ARG A 33 -4.04 -2.53 1.03
C ARG A 33 -3.78 -1.13 1.52
N ALA A 34 -3.27 -0.29 0.64
CA ALA A 34 -3.27 1.14 0.85
C ALA A 34 -4.59 1.72 0.33
N THR A 35 -5.11 2.73 1.02
CA THR A 35 -6.26 3.53 0.61
C THR A 35 -5.93 5.00 0.82
N CYS A 36 -6.53 5.89 0.03
CA CYS A 36 -6.33 7.32 0.24
C CYS A 36 -7.57 8.12 -0.13
N THR A 37 -7.77 9.22 0.58
CA THR A 37 -8.71 10.27 0.22
C THR A 37 -7.95 11.56 0.00
N ALA A 38 -8.27 12.29 -1.07
CA ALA A 38 -7.61 13.54 -1.40
C ALA A 38 -8.65 14.61 -1.74
N THR A 39 -8.45 15.81 -1.22
CA THR A 39 -9.37 16.95 -1.41
C THR A 39 -8.60 18.20 -1.81
N LEU A 40 -9.17 18.98 -2.72
CA LEU A 40 -8.62 20.26 -3.18
C LEU A 40 -9.48 21.41 -2.64
N SER A 41 -8.88 22.29 -1.82
CA SER A 41 -9.53 23.50 -1.32
C SER A 41 -8.73 24.73 -1.76
N GLY A 42 -9.27 25.48 -2.72
CA GLY A 42 -8.59 26.60 -3.37
C GLY A 42 -7.34 26.13 -4.12
N ARG A 43 -6.16 26.33 -3.50
CA ARG A 43 -4.85 25.87 -4.01
C ARG A 43 -4.24 24.74 -3.18
N ARG A 44 -4.88 24.33 -2.09
CA ARG A 44 -4.34 23.32 -1.17
C ARG A 44 -4.91 21.95 -1.48
N VAL A 45 -4.04 20.98 -1.72
CA VAL A 45 -4.39 19.57 -1.82
C VAL A 45 -4.08 18.92 -0.49
N VAL A 46 -5.08 18.33 0.16
CA VAL A 46 -4.93 17.61 1.43
C VAL A 46 -5.23 16.13 1.20
N VAL A 47 -4.30 15.27 1.62
CA VAL A 47 -4.38 13.83 1.47
C VAL A 47 -4.41 13.16 2.84
N ARG A 48 -5.32 12.19 2.99
CA ARG A 48 -5.39 11.30 4.14
C ARG A 48 -5.13 9.87 3.67
N PRO A 49 -3.89 9.38 3.82
CA PRO A 49 -3.55 8.00 3.52
C PRO A 49 -3.95 7.07 4.68
N GLU A 50 -4.34 5.86 4.34
CA GLU A 50 -4.72 4.78 5.27
C GLU A 50 -4.08 3.48 4.79
N ALA A 51 -3.55 2.69 5.71
CA ALA A 51 -2.97 1.38 5.45
C ALA A 51 -3.77 0.30 6.18
N ARG A 52 -4.32 -0.67 5.44
CA ARG A 52 -5.18 -1.74 5.96
C ARG A 52 -4.53 -3.10 5.79
N ALA A 53 -4.73 -3.99 6.77
CA ALA A 53 -4.21 -5.35 6.76
C ALA A 53 -2.68 -5.43 6.52
N PHE A 54 -1.93 -4.41 6.98
CA PHE A 54 -0.47 -4.36 6.85
C PHE A 54 0.26 -5.13 7.94
N VAL A 55 -0.43 -5.51 9.03
CA VAL A 55 0.17 -6.28 10.12
C VAL A 55 -0.37 -7.70 10.03
N SER A 56 0.39 -8.59 9.39
CA SER A 56 0.08 -10.02 9.37
C SER A 56 0.13 -10.62 10.79
N PRO A 57 -0.50 -11.77 11.04
CA PRO A 57 -0.42 -12.45 12.35
C PRO A 57 1.01 -12.75 12.81
N GLU A 58 1.92 -13.01 11.87
CA GLU A 58 3.34 -13.23 12.14
C GLU A 58 4.01 -11.92 12.58
N LEU A 59 3.82 -10.85 11.81
CA LEU A 59 4.33 -9.51 12.14
C LEU A 59 3.78 -9.01 13.47
N ASP A 60 2.52 -9.32 13.77
CA ASP A 60 1.87 -8.96 15.02
C ASP A 60 2.60 -9.56 16.24
N ARG A 61 2.93 -10.86 16.17
CA ARG A 61 3.70 -11.54 17.21
C ARG A 61 5.07 -10.90 17.39
N LEU A 62 5.73 -10.56 16.28
CA LEU A 62 7.05 -9.94 16.29
C LEU A 62 7.02 -8.57 16.99
N VAL A 63 6.04 -7.72 16.65
CA VAL A 63 5.89 -6.41 17.29
C VAL A 63 5.55 -6.56 18.78
N ARG A 64 4.68 -7.51 19.15
CA ARG A 64 4.36 -7.82 20.56
C ARG A 64 5.56 -8.34 21.36
N LEU A 65 6.52 -9.00 20.71
CA LEU A 65 7.78 -9.46 21.32
C LEU A 65 8.81 -8.34 21.51
N GLY A 66 8.45 -7.09 21.20
CA GLY A 66 9.28 -5.91 21.44
C GLY A 66 10.04 -5.41 20.21
N MET A 67 9.68 -5.87 19.01
CA MET A 67 10.17 -5.26 17.77
C MET A 67 9.32 -4.07 17.35
N ALA A 68 9.92 -3.18 16.57
CA ALA A 68 9.21 -2.03 16.01
C ALA A 68 8.99 -2.26 14.51
N GLY A 69 7.84 -1.86 13.99
CA GLY A 69 7.60 -1.73 12.56
C GLY A 69 7.96 -0.33 12.09
N LYS A 70 8.75 -0.20 11.04
CA LYS A 70 8.97 1.05 10.31
C LYS A 70 8.00 1.09 9.13
N LEU A 71 7.10 2.07 9.13
CA LEU A 71 6.25 2.38 7.98
C LEU A 71 6.87 3.51 7.18
N GLU A 72 7.21 3.24 5.92
CA GLU A 72 7.60 4.24 4.94
C GLU A 72 6.40 4.52 4.04
N VAL A 73 6.01 5.78 3.94
CA VAL A 73 4.90 6.23 3.10
C VAL A 73 5.44 7.24 2.11
N GLN A 74 5.34 6.92 0.82
CA GLN A 74 5.68 7.83 -0.25
C GLN A 74 4.41 8.29 -0.94
N LEU A 75 4.23 9.60 -1.03
CA LEU A 75 3.12 10.22 -1.72
C LEU A 75 3.63 11.05 -2.88
N THR A 76 2.96 10.95 -4.02
CA THR A 76 3.29 11.76 -5.20
C THR A 76 2.01 12.35 -5.76
N LEU A 77 2.01 13.68 -5.95
CA LEU A 77 0.93 14.41 -6.58
C LEU A 77 1.20 14.54 -8.09
N TRP A 78 0.21 14.13 -8.88
CA TRP A 78 0.25 14.18 -10.33
C TRP A 78 -0.87 15.08 -10.86
N ARG A 79 -0.58 15.84 -11.92
CA ARG A 79 -1.57 16.47 -12.79
C ARG A 79 -1.79 15.57 -14.00
N ARG A 80 -3.02 15.09 -14.17
CA ARG A 80 -3.43 14.30 -15.33
C ARG A 80 -3.42 15.18 -16.57
N ARG A 81 -2.82 14.70 -17.64
CA ARG A 81 -2.89 15.36 -18.95
C ARG A 81 -3.69 14.49 -19.92
N PRO A 82 -4.64 15.06 -20.69
CA PRO A 82 -5.50 14.27 -21.56
C PRO A 82 -4.75 13.67 -22.76
N LEU A 83 -3.70 14.34 -23.24
CA LEU A 83 -2.97 13.98 -24.45
C LEU A 83 -1.46 13.75 -24.22
N TRP A 84 -1.03 13.66 -22.96
CA TRP A 84 0.38 13.54 -22.60
C TRP A 84 0.59 12.72 -21.34
N PHE A 85 1.86 12.46 -20.99
CA PHE A 85 2.22 11.90 -19.70
C PHE A 85 1.76 12.79 -18.55
N ASP A 86 1.35 12.15 -17.46
CA ASP A 86 1.01 12.84 -16.23
C ASP A 86 2.21 13.64 -15.72
N ALA A 87 1.97 14.88 -15.33
CA ALA A 87 3.02 15.75 -14.82
C ALA A 87 3.11 15.60 -13.30
N ARG A 88 4.27 15.19 -12.78
CA ARG A 88 4.55 15.21 -11.35
C ARG A 88 4.60 16.66 -10.88
N LEU A 89 3.79 16.99 -9.88
CA LEU A 89 3.76 18.32 -9.29
C LEU A 89 4.59 18.40 -8.01
N ASP A 90 4.39 17.43 -7.12
CA ASP A 90 5.04 17.42 -5.81
C ASP A 90 5.15 15.99 -5.27
N GLY A 91 5.90 15.79 -4.21
CA GLY A 91 5.95 14.53 -3.47
C GLY A 91 6.33 14.73 -2.01
N ALA A 92 5.94 13.76 -1.19
CA ALA A 92 6.28 13.72 0.22
C ALA A 92 6.69 12.30 0.62
N GLN A 93 7.64 12.19 1.53
CA GLN A 93 8.02 10.93 2.13
C GLN A 93 7.89 11.06 3.65
N LEU A 94 7.17 10.12 4.24
CA LEU A 94 6.92 10.05 5.68
C LEU A 94 7.49 8.74 6.21
N THR A 95 8.00 8.78 7.43
CA THR A 95 8.41 7.59 8.16
C THR A 95 7.70 7.58 9.50
N GLN A 96 6.93 6.54 9.77
CA GLN A 96 6.21 6.35 11.03
C GLN A 96 6.66 5.05 11.69
N VAL A 97 6.61 4.99 13.02
CA VAL A 97 7.06 3.81 13.78
C VAL A 97 5.86 3.17 14.47
N LEU A 98 5.57 1.92 14.14
CA LEU A 98 4.62 1.07 14.84
C LEU A 98 5.34 0.34 15.98
N ALA A 99 4.81 0.43 17.19
CA ALA A 99 5.33 -0.27 18.35
C ALA A 99 4.19 -0.86 19.18
N PHE A 100 4.48 -1.89 19.98
CA PHE A 100 3.54 -2.42 20.96
C PHE A 100 4.07 -2.17 22.37
N THR A 101 3.17 -1.70 23.25
CA THR A 101 3.44 -1.47 24.66
C THR A 101 2.43 -2.23 25.51
N ARG A 102 2.61 -2.20 26.84
CA ARG A 102 1.61 -2.77 27.77
C ARG A 102 0.23 -2.11 27.62
N ALA A 103 0.16 -0.87 27.14
CA ALA A 103 -1.08 -0.14 26.92
C ALA A 103 -1.73 -0.42 25.55
N GLY A 104 -1.04 -1.14 24.66
CA GLY A 104 -1.49 -1.42 23.30
C GLY A 104 -0.55 -0.90 22.22
N TYR A 105 -1.04 -0.83 20.99
CA TYR A 105 -0.27 -0.37 19.83
C TYR A 105 -0.14 1.15 19.80
N LEU A 106 1.04 1.59 19.43
CA LEU A 106 1.38 2.99 19.19
C LEU A 106 1.86 3.14 17.75
N LEU A 107 1.33 4.13 17.03
CA LEU A 107 1.87 4.61 15.77
C LEU A 107 2.46 6.00 16.00
N ASP A 108 3.79 6.10 15.89
CA ASP A 108 4.52 7.35 16.09
C ASP A 108 4.18 7.99 17.45
N GLY A 109 4.16 7.14 18.49
CA GLY A 109 3.81 7.52 19.87
C GLY A 109 2.32 7.74 20.15
N ARG A 110 1.45 7.74 19.13
CA ARG A 110 0.00 7.91 19.30
C ARG A 110 -0.70 6.55 19.46
N PRO A 111 -1.60 6.39 20.43
CA PRO A 111 -2.31 5.14 20.64
C PRO A 111 -3.28 4.84 19.49
N LEU A 112 -3.25 3.59 19.01
CA LEU A 112 -4.21 3.08 18.03
C LEU A 112 -5.38 2.41 18.75
N ALA A 113 -6.46 3.17 18.98
CA ALA A 113 -7.63 2.70 19.71
C ALA A 113 -8.33 1.50 19.03
N GLU A 114 -8.32 1.47 17.70
CA GLU A 114 -8.93 0.40 16.89
C GLU A 114 -7.98 -0.76 16.58
N GLY A 115 -6.76 -0.75 17.16
CA GLY A 115 -5.73 -1.74 16.91
C GLY A 115 -4.98 -1.54 15.60
N VAL A 116 -4.47 -2.63 15.02
CA VAL A 116 -3.59 -2.61 13.83
C VAL A 116 -4.27 -2.97 12.51
N ALA A 117 -5.59 -3.17 12.53
CA ALA A 117 -6.35 -3.53 11.32
C ALA A 117 -6.31 -2.40 10.28
N THR A 118 -6.44 -1.15 10.76
CA THR A 118 -6.33 0.07 9.96
C THR A 118 -5.35 1.01 10.64
N LEU A 119 -4.32 1.42 9.91
CA LEU A 119 -3.32 2.38 10.32
C LEU A 119 -3.64 3.72 9.65
N GLU A 120 -4.09 4.69 10.44
CA GLU A 120 -4.26 6.06 9.99
C GLU A 120 -2.89 6.72 9.85
N LEU A 121 -2.46 6.91 8.60
CA LEU A 121 -1.16 7.46 8.30
C LEU A 121 -1.19 8.99 8.39
N GLU A 122 -0.02 9.60 8.55
CA GLU A 122 0.07 11.05 8.68
C GLU A 122 -0.45 11.77 7.42
N ARG A 123 -1.24 12.84 7.66
CA ARG A 123 -1.85 13.64 6.60
C ARG A 123 -0.82 14.54 5.94
N VAL A 124 -0.85 14.61 4.62
CA VAL A 124 0.02 15.50 3.85
C VAL A 124 -0.81 16.59 3.18
N ALA A 125 -0.27 17.81 3.16
CA ALA A 125 -0.87 18.91 2.45
C ALA A 125 0.15 19.58 1.52
N TRP A 126 -0.19 19.72 0.25
CA TRP A 126 0.58 20.49 -0.73
C TRP A 126 -0.15 21.78 -1.09
N THR A 127 0.61 22.82 -1.42
CA THR A 127 0.06 24.07 -1.97
C THR A 127 0.52 24.18 -3.41
N LEU A 128 -0.43 24.17 -4.35
CA LEU A 128 -0.15 24.32 -5.77
C LEU A 128 0.41 25.71 -6.06
N GLU A 129 1.42 25.79 -6.92
CA GLU A 129 2.03 27.06 -7.39
C GLU A 129 1.02 27.93 -8.13
N ASP A 130 0.24 27.32 -9.01
CA ASP A 130 -0.81 27.98 -9.78
C ASP A 130 -2.20 27.68 -9.21
N ARG A 131 -3.16 28.56 -9.52
CA ARG A 131 -4.57 28.27 -9.24
C ARG A 131 -5.05 27.19 -10.21
N PRO A 132 -5.64 26.09 -9.72
CA PRO A 132 -6.14 25.01 -10.57
C PRO A 132 -7.30 25.48 -11.44
N GLU A 133 -7.29 25.09 -12.72
CA GLU A 133 -8.35 25.42 -13.67
C GLU A 133 -9.53 24.44 -13.55
N PRO A 134 -10.75 24.82 -13.98
CA PRO A 134 -11.94 23.95 -13.89
C PRO A 134 -11.75 22.55 -14.51
N GLY A 135 -10.96 22.42 -15.58
CA GLY A 135 -10.68 21.15 -16.26
C GLY A 135 -9.54 20.32 -15.65
N ASP A 136 -8.78 20.87 -14.69
CA ASP A 136 -7.63 20.18 -14.12
C ASP A 136 -8.03 18.99 -13.26
N ARG A 137 -7.43 17.84 -13.58
CA ARG A 137 -7.56 16.61 -12.81
C ARG A 137 -6.24 16.30 -12.13
N PHE A 138 -6.31 16.04 -10.83
CA PHE A 138 -5.15 15.67 -10.03
C PHE A 138 -5.36 14.26 -9.48
N VAL A 139 -4.27 13.50 -9.41
CA VAL A 139 -4.25 12.15 -8.85
C VAL A 139 -3.11 12.07 -7.85
N VAL A 140 -3.38 11.43 -6.72
CA VAL A 140 -2.35 11.13 -5.73
C VAL A 140 -2.03 9.65 -5.81
N GLN A 141 -0.75 9.34 -5.94
CA GLN A 141 -0.21 8.00 -5.79
C GLN A 141 0.39 7.88 -4.38
N VAL A 142 0.02 6.80 -3.68
CA VAL A 142 0.51 6.47 -2.34
C VAL A 142 1.16 5.10 -2.40
N GLU A 143 2.37 5.00 -1.88
CA GLU A 143 3.09 3.74 -1.72
C GLU A 143 3.42 3.60 -0.25
N VAL A 144 3.02 2.49 0.35
CA VAL A 144 3.24 2.19 1.76
C VAL A 144 4.09 0.93 1.86
N ARG A 145 5.12 0.97 2.69
CA ARG A 145 5.99 -0.18 2.98
C ARG A 145 6.16 -0.29 4.49
N LEU A 146 5.74 -1.41 5.05
CA LEU A 146 6.04 -1.81 6.42
C LEU A 146 7.27 -2.71 6.42
N GLN A 147 8.24 -2.42 7.29
CA GLN A 147 9.42 -3.23 7.52
C GLN A 147 9.59 -3.44 9.02
N VAL A 148 9.75 -4.68 9.48
CA VAL A 148 10.08 -4.92 10.89
C VAL A 148 11.55 -4.64 11.14
N VAL A 149 11.82 -3.78 12.11
CA VAL A 149 13.14 -3.46 12.61
C VAL A 149 13.29 -4.00 14.03
N THR A 150 14.33 -4.81 14.23
CA THR A 150 14.73 -5.31 15.56
C THR A 150 15.32 -4.17 16.40
N ALA A 151 15.24 -4.25 17.73
CA ALA A 151 15.91 -3.30 18.62
C ALA A 151 17.44 -3.21 18.35
N ALA A 152 18.07 -4.32 17.93
CA ALA A 152 19.46 -4.32 17.50
C ALA A 152 19.69 -3.48 16.23
N SER A 153 18.75 -3.47 15.29
CA SER A 153 18.84 -2.63 14.09
C SER A 153 18.63 -1.13 14.38
N LEU A 154 17.81 -0.76 15.36
CA LEU A 154 17.71 0.63 15.84
C LEU A 154 19.00 1.07 16.56
N GLY A 155 19.61 0.18 17.37
CA GLY A 155 20.92 0.44 17.99
C GLY A 155 22.03 0.70 16.96
N ARG A 156 22.00 0.01 15.82
CA ARG A 156 22.93 0.27 14.70
C ARG A 156 22.63 1.57 13.95
N VAL A 157 21.37 1.99 13.84
CA VAL A 157 21.01 3.28 13.23
C VAL A 157 21.37 4.43 14.17
N ALA A 158 21.15 4.28 15.47
CA ALA A 158 21.62 5.23 16.48
C ALA A 158 23.16 5.26 16.51
N ALA A 159 23.84 4.11 16.41
CA ALA A 159 25.29 4.04 16.27
C ALA A 159 25.77 4.70 14.97
N TRP A 160 25.09 4.52 13.84
CA TRP A 160 25.45 5.14 12.56
C TRP A 160 25.20 6.66 12.55
N LEU A 161 24.14 7.13 13.19
CA LEU A 161 23.85 8.56 13.37
C LEU A 161 24.80 9.23 14.38
N THR A 162 25.40 8.46 15.29
CA THR A 162 26.38 8.94 16.28
C THR A 162 27.84 8.72 15.85
N GLN A 163 28.10 7.78 14.95
CA GLN A 163 29.40 7.49 14.35
C GLN A 163 29.47 8.11 12.96
N GLY A 164 29.71 9.41 12.91
CA GLY A 164 30.34 10.01 11.74
C GLY A 164 31.62 9.21 11.43
N THR A 165 31.59 8.55 10.27
CA THR A 165 32.69 7.88 9.54
C THR A 165 33.97 7.54 10.33
N PRO A 166 34.23 6.26 10.65
CA PRO A 166 35.59 5.76 10.77
C PRO A 166 36.00 5.09 9.46
N ALA A 167 37.09 5.59 8.89
CA ALA A 167 37.77 5.00 7.76
C ALA A 167 38.37 3.63 8.11
N GLY A 168 38.22 2.69 7.18
CA GLY A 168 39.16 1.58 6.96
C GLY A 168 39.01 0.37 7.86
N THR A 169 38.30 -0.66 7.39
CA THR A 169 38.75 -2.06 7.43
C THR A 169 37.99 -2.88 6.38
N GLU A 170 38.72 -3.64 5.54
CA GLU A 170 38.18 -4.50 4.48
C GLU A 170 37.22 -5.59 4.99
N PRO A 171 36.19 -6.01 4.22
CA PRO A 171 35.33 -7.12 4.59
C PRO A 171 35.78 -8.42 3.91
N ASP A 172 36.30 -9.33 4.74
CA ASP A 172 36.58 -10.73 4.43
C ASP A 172 35.33 -11.53 4.02
N GLY A 173 35.50 -12.46 3.09
CA GLY A 173 34.49 -13.16 2.28
C GLY A 173 33.49 -14.12 2.96
N ARG A 174 33.02 -13.83 4.18
CA ARG A 174 31.93 -14.58 4.85
C ARG A 174 30.55 -13.92 4.77
N SER A 175 30.45 -12.75 4.13
CA SER A 175 29.26 -11.90 4.20
C SER A 175 28.18 -12.16 3.11
N GLY A 176 28.46 -12.95 2.08
CA GLY A 176 27.54 -13.11 0.93
C GLY A 176 26.34 -14.03 1.18
N LEU A 177 26.58 -15.22 1.77
CA LEU A 177 25.52 -16.22 2.00
C LEU A 177 24.58 -15.83 3.14
N THR A 178 25.14 -15.27 4.22
CA THR A 178 24.39 -14.71 5.34
C THR A 178 23.59 -13.48 4.93
N ALA A 179 24.14 -12.61 4.07
CA ALA A 179 23.39 -11.46 3.55
C ALA A 179 22.22 -11.88 2.66
N THR A 180 22.35 -12.96 1.88
CA THR A 180 21.28 -13.44 1.00
C THR A 180 20.14 -14.07 1.81
N LEU A 181 20.45 -14.84 2.86
CA LEU A 181 19.44 -15.38 3.78
C LEU A 181 18.74 -14.30 4.61
N LEU A 182 19.49 -13.31 5.12
CA LEU A 182 18.90 -12.18 5.83
C LEU A 182 18.04 -11.31 4.91
N ARG A 183 18.40 -11.18 3.62
CA ARG A 183 17.59 -10.48 2.62
C ARG A 183 16.29 -11.22 2.35
N SER A 184 16.34 -12.54 2.18
CA SER A 184 15.13 -13.36 2.00
C SER A 184 14.19 -13.27 3.21
N VAL A 185 14.72 -13.26 4.44
CA VAL A 185 13.91 -13.09 5.66
C VAL A 185 13.40 -11.64 5.80
N ALA A 186 14.20 -10.65 5.43
CA ALA A 186 13.76 -9.24 5.47
C ALA A 186 12.69 -8.94 4.41
N GLU A 187 12.76 -9.58 3.24
CA GLU A 187 11.73 -9.52 2.21
C GLU A 187 10.44 -10.23 2.65
N ASP A 188 10.54 -11.33 3.38
CA ASP A 188 9.38 -12.05 3.97
C ASP A 188 8.73 -11.26 5.12
N LEU A 189 9.47 -10.34 5.76
CA LEU A 189 9.00 -9.45 6.82
C LEU A 189 8.64 -8.03 6.35
N ALA A 190 8.73 -7.78 5.04
CA ALA A 190 8.38 -6.51 4.44
C ALA A 190 7.05 -6.63 3.69
N GLN A 191 6.07 -5.82 4.09
CA GLN A 191 4.78 -5.79 3.42
C GLN A 191 4.58 -4.44 2.73
N GLY A 192 4.17 -4.46 1.47
CA GLY A 192 3.99 -3.25 0.67
C GLY A 192 2.63 -3.21 -0.01
N ALA A 193 2.06 -2.02 -0.15
CA ALA A 193 0.90 -1.81 -1.01
C ALA A 193 0.95 -0.43 -1.66
N THR A 194 0.25 -0.32 -2.78
CA THR A 194 0.13 0.94 -3.53
C THR A 194 -1.34 1.30 -3.71
N ALA A 195 -1.63 2.59 -3.74
CA ALA A 195 -2.95 3.14 -3.96
C ALA A 195 -2.90 4.37 -4.85
N ARG A 196 -3.99 4.62 -5.56
CA ARG A 196 -4.22 5.86 -6.28
C ARG A 196 -5.61 6.37 -5.96
N CYS A 197 -5.72 7.67 -5.70
CA CYS A 197 -7.00 8.35 -5.50
C CYS A 197 -7.04 9.64 -6.34
N GLU A 198 -8.22 9.93 -6.88
CA GLU A 198 -8.49 11.22 -7.51
C GLU A 198 -8.64 12.30 -6.43
N VAL A 199 -8.15 13.51 -6.73
CA VAL A 199 -8.34 14.65 -5.85
C VAL A 199 -9.72 15.24 -6.09
N LEU A 200 -10.59 15.09 -5.11
CA LEU A 200 -11.96 15.58 -5.16
C LEU A 200 -12.00 17.07 -4.87
N ARG A 201 -12.87 17.80 -5.58
CA ARG A 201 -13.23 19.16 -5.22
C ARG A 201 -14.45 19.09 -4.30
N PRO A 202 -14.45 19.80 -3.16
CA PRO A 202 -15.67 19.95 -2.38
C PRO A 202 -16.74 20.60 -3.26
N PRO A 203 -18.02 20.25 -3.03
CA PRO A 203 -19.15 20.84 -3.77
C PRO A 203 -19.24 22.36 -3.59
#